data_AF-A0AAV5TZU9-F1
#
_entry.id   AF-A0AAV5TZU9-F1
#
_cell.length_a   1.000
_cell.length_b   1.000
_cell.length_c   1.000
_cell.angle_alpha   90.00
_cell.angle_beta   90.00
_cell.angle_gamma   90.00
#
_symmetry.space_group_name_H-M   'P 1'
#
loop_
_entity.id
_entity.type
_entity.pdbx_description
1 polymer ?
#
loop_
_entity_poly.entity_id
_entity_poly.type
_entity_poly.pdbx_seq_one_letter_code
_entity_poly.pdbx_strand_id
1 'polypeptide(L)'
;LLQRPSRTLLQLLLQLLHIRRRLRRLQPVQLLLQKQSPSLLWLRRDPPADEAEKEQRPSLRRPATRHVQCTLHVSNHVESTWSAVVAELNEDNDGEMTASTVLMLTHLYKVCCGSLSSLIRDASHSLKNSTGLAKVFSRAQDDVIRVADCPYIFVTARFLHSSPLLQRLQLSMYEQQGHFETFCEQKEKCIRELNALKSAQKLSAIGGSTGSSTAMTLANGELNLAKALLKLFFQLLIMFDSFNDILRNVKESPGAAEHSLSPAVLMLQRELLCSMAADSLNNMSGTSHPSSSLSAASERPTNHLLLMIANKQHAAAIGALRQLRIQEKYVPTCNGSGVDLGCCEQTDIDVLLLLFCHSHTTLRAWALAGGDQTALKVPTLPSIPLVPLVVWQQQEHPR
;
A
#
# COMPACT_ATOMS: atom_id res chain seq x y z
N LEU A 1 -8.66 -17.03 40.41
CA LEU A 1 -8.23 -18.37 39.93
C LEU A 1 -8.36 -18.41 38.42
N LEU A 2 -7.23 -18.61 37.75
CA LEU A 2 -7.03 -18.58 36.29
C LEU A 2 -8.06 -19.47 35.57
N GLN A 3 -9.04 -18.86 34.90
CA GLN A 3 -9.95 -19.59 34.02
C GLN A 3 -9.30 -19.77 32.65
N ARG A 4 -9.08 -21.04 32.32
CA ARG A 4 -8.51 -21.51 31.04
C ARG A 4 -9.38 -21.05 29.86
N PRO A 5 -8.80 -20.63 28.73
CA PRO A 5 -9.57 -20.30 27.53
C PRO A 5 -10.39 -21.50 27.06
N SER A 6 -11.61 -21.26 26.57
CA SER A 6 -12.48 -22.34 26.06
C SER A 6 -11.78 -23.08 24.91
N ARG A 7 -11.96 -24.42 24.88
CA ARG A 7 -11.26 -25.33 23.95
C ARG A 7 -11.37 -24.85 22.49
N THR A 8 -12.50 -24.30 22.09
CA THR A 8 -12.79 -23.78 20.74
C THR A 8 -11.96 -22.55 20.38
N LEU A 9 -11.68 -21.67 21.34
CA LEU A 9 -10.94 -20.42 21.14
C LEU A 9 -9.43 -20.67 21.13
N LEU A 10 -8.96 -21.56 22.01
CA LEU A 10 -7.60 -22.10 21.92
C LEU A 10 -7.39 -22.84 20.59
N GLN A 11 -8.40 -23.58 20.11
CA GLN A 11 -8.36 -24.30 18.84
C GLN A 11 -8.37 -23.35 17.63
N LEU A 12 -9.10 -22.23 17.68
CA LEU A 12 -9.05 -21.17 16.65
C LEU A 12 -7.71 -20.44 16.63
N LEU A 13 -7.18 -20.04 17.79
CA LEU A 13 -5.85 -19.42 17.89
C LEU A 13 -4.73 -20.38 17.47
N LEU A 14 -4.82 -21.66 17.85
CA LEU A 14 -3.89 -22.69 17.41
C LEU A 14 -4.05 -23.00 15.93
N GLN A 15 -5.27 -23.01 15.37
CA GLN A 15 -5.49 -23.16 13.93
C GLN A 15 -4.94 -21.95 13.16
N LEU A 16 -5.10 -20.73 13.66
CA LEU A 16 -4.57 -19.52 13.01
C LEU A 16 -3.05 -19.42 13.13
N LEU A 17 -2.46 -19.81 14.26
CA LEU A 17 -1.00 -19.95 14.41
C LEU A 17 -0.44 -21.12 13.59
N HIS A 18 -1.22 -22.19 13.42
CA HIS A 18 -0.88 -23.33 12.56
C HIS A 18 -0.97 -22.94 11.08
N ILE A 19 -1.95 -22.14 10.67
CA ILE A 19 -2.05 -21.55 9.33
C ILE A 19 -0.87 -20.59 9.09
N ARG A 20 -0.55 -19.71 10.05
CA ARG A 20 0.64 -18.84 9.99
C ARG A 20 1.96 -19.62 9.91
N ARG A 21 2.05 -20.78 10.57
CA ARG A 21 3.20 -21.70 10.49
C ARG A 21 3.22 -22.53 9.20
N ARG A 22 2.07 -22.92 8.65
CA ARG A 22 1.94 -23.62 7.36
C ARG A 22 2.27 -22.69 6.19
N LEU A 23 1.76 -21.46 6.21
CA LEU A 23 2.06 -20.44 5.21
C LEU A 23 3.55 -20.05 5.25
N ARG A 24 4.17 -19.93 6.43
CA ARG A 24 5.64 -19.76 6.55
C ARG A 24 6.48 -20.95 6.07
N ARG A 25 5.90 -22.15 5.97
CA ARG A 25 6.58 -23.36 5.46
C ARG A 25 6.32 -23.60 3.98
N LEU A 26 5.42 -22.82 3.37
CA LEU A 26 5.10 -22.88 1.96
C LEU A 26 5.69 -21.66 1.27
N GLN A 27 6.99 -21.70 0.98
CA GLN A 27 7.53 -21.05 -0.21
C GLN A 27 8.49 -22.04 -0.92
N PRO A 28 8.51 -22.07 -2.27
CA PRO A 28 7.84 -21.15 -3.18
C PRO A 28 6.59 -21.73 -3.84
N VAL A 29 5.68 -20.81 -4.20
CA VAL A 29 4.59 -20.94 -5.16
C VAL A 29 5.18 -21.20 -6.56
N GLN A 30 5.78 -22.38 -6.78
CA GLN A 30 6.07 -22.90 -8.12
C GLN A 30 4.94 -23.81 -8.62
N LEU A 31 4.07 -24.30 -7.72
CA LEU A 31 3.04 -25.30 -8.04
C LEU A 31 1.64 -24.72 -8.33
N LEU A 32 1.38 -23.45 -8.02
CA LEU A 32 0.07 -22.82 -8.28
C LEU A 32 0.03 -22.05 -9.61
N LEU A 33 1.18 -21.58 -10.12
CA LEU A 33 1.30 -21.01 -11.46
C LEU A 33 1.15 -22.07 -12.58
N GLN A 34 1.19 -23.37 -12.25
CA GLN A 34 1.00 -24.45 -13.22
C GLN A 34 -0.49 -24.82 -13.43
N LYS A 35 -1.40 -24.37 -12.56
CA LYS A 35 -2.82 -24.76 -12.62
C LYS A 35 -3.77 -23.69 -13.15
N GLN A 36 -3.31 -22.45 -13.34
CA GLN A 36 -4.12 -21.37 -13.90
C GLN A 36 -3.35 -20.64 -14.99
N SER A 37 -3.14 -21.31 -16.13
CA SER A 37 -2.98 -20.77 -17.50
C SER A 37 -2.26 -21.81 -18.38
N PRO A 38 -2.85 -22.31 -19.48
CA PRO A 38 -2.18 -23.27 -20.38
C PRO A 38 -1.03 -22.69 -21.21
N SER A 39 -0.61 -21.44 -21.00
CA SER A 39 0.26 -20.70 -21.94
C SER A 39 1.74 -20.66 -21.57
N LEU A 40 2.17 -21.20 -20.42
CA LEU A 40 3.56 -21.09 -19.92
C LEU A 40 4.45 -22.32 -20.24
N LEU A 41 4.20 -23.03 -21.33
CA LEU A 41 4.99 -24.20 -21.76
C LEU A 41 6.14 -23.88 -22.73
N TRP A 42 6.54 -22.60 -22.87
CA TRP A 42 7.55 -22.17 -23.86
C TRP A 42 8.94 -21.86 -23.33
N LEU A 43 9.23 -22.05 -22.04
CA LEU A 43 10.57 -21.78 -21.47
C LEU A 43 11.52 -22.98 -21.60
N ARG A 44 11.75 -23.46 -22.84
CA ARG A 44 13.02 -24.08 -23.26
C ARG A 44 13.02 -24.34 -24.77
N ARG A 45 13.61 -23.43 -25.54
CA ARG A 45 14.26 -23.74 -26.81
C ARG A 45 15.43 -22.78 -26.95
N ASP A 46 16.64 -23.32 -26.95
CA ASP A 46 17.80 -22.58 -27.39
C ASP A 46 17.54 -22.11 -28.84
N PRO A 47 17.89 -20.87 -29.21
CA PRO A 47 17.70 -20.40 -30.57
C PRO A 47 18.65 -21.18 -31.50
N PRO A 48 18.22 -21.61 -32.70
CA PRO A 48 19.16 -22.04 -33.71
C PRO A 48 19.97 -20.84 -34.18
N ALA A 49 21.26 -21.08 -34.44
CA ALA A 49 22.12 -20.14 -35.12
C ALA A 49 21.58 -19.87 -36.54
N ASP A 50 21.75 -18.63 -36.99
CA ASP A 50 21.30 -18.05 -38.27
C ASP A 50 19.82 -17.68 -38.33
N GLU A 51 19.52 -16.39 -38.14
CA GLU A 51 18.78 -15.61 -39.15
C GLU A 51 18.89 -14.09 -38.87
N ALA A 52 18.95 -13.35 -39.97
CA ALA A 52 19.52 -12.02 -40.09
C ALA A 52 18.67 -10.87 -39.55
N GLU A 53 19.39 -9.80 -39.20
CA GLU A 53 18.97 -8.43 -38.90
C GLU A 53 17.60 -8.02 -39.46
N LYS A 54 16.65 -7.81 -38.55
CA LYS A 54 15.51 -6.91 -38.77
C LYS A 54 15.39 -6.00 -37.56
N GLU A 55 15.96 -4.81 -37.69
CA GLU A 55 15.87 -3.71 -36.74
C GLU A 55 14.42 -3.22 -36.63
N GLN A 56 13.65 -3.87 -35.76
CA GLN A 56 12.34 -3.40 -35.33
C GLN A 56 12.54 -2.36 -34.22
N ARG A 57 12.28 -1.09 -34.55
CA ARG A 57 12.19 -0.01 -33.56
C ARG A 57 11.26 -0.46 -32.41
N PRO A 58 11.70 -0.44 -31.15
CA PRO A 58 10.82 -0.76 -30.04
C PRO A 58 9.72 0.29 -29.97
N SER A 59 8.47 -0.17 -29.99
CA SER A 59 7.33 0.67 -29.60
C SER A 59 7.62 1.19 -28.19
N LEU A 60 7.67 2.52 -28.03
CA LEU A 60 7.80 3.16 -26.71
C LEU A 60 6.56 2.77 -25.86
N ARG A 61 6.62 1.64 -25.16
CA ARG A 61 5.68 1.33 -24.09
C ARG A 61 5.96 2.33 -22.97
N ARG A 62 5.03 3.26 -22.76
CA ARG A 62 5.18 4.28 -21.72
C ARG A 62 5.12 3.59 -20.36
N PRO A 63 6.05 3.88 -19.43
CA PRO A 63 5.95 3.39 -18.07
C PRO A 63 4.62 3.88 -17.46
N ALA A 64 3.93 2.98 -16.77
CA ALA A 64 2.64 3.25 -16.15
C ALA A 64 2.68 4.52 -15.29
N THR A 65 1.58 5.28 -15.36
CA THR A 65 1.39 6.58 -14.73
C THR A 65 1.78 6.58 -13.24
N ARG A 66 2.63 7.53 -12.88
CA ARG A 66 3.41 7.59 -11.63
C ARG A 66 2.68 8.34 -10.50
N HIS A 67 1.35 8.14 -10.37
CA HIS A 67 0.50 9.04 -9.59
C HIS A 67 0.59 8.84 -8.09
N VAL A 68 1.22 9.81 -7.42
CA VAL A 68 1.35 9.83 -5.96
C VAL A 68 0.06 10.38 -5.36
N GLN A 69 -0.76 9.51 -4.77
CA GLN A 69 -1.98 9.93 -4.07
C GLN A 69 -1.81 9.78 -2.56
N CYS A 70 -2.36 10.73 -1.82
CA CYS A 70 -2.50 10.63 -0.38
C CYS A 70 -3.58 9.63 -0.01
N THR A 71 -3.55 9.14 1.24
CA THR A 71 -4.52 8.16 1.77
C THR A 71 -5.99 8.64 1.72
N LEU A 72 -6.24 9.94 1.60
CA LEU A 72 -7.58 10.54 1.50
C LEU A 72 -8.12 10.64 0.06
N HIS A 73 -7.23 10.67 -0.95
CA HIS A 73 -7.60 10.82 -2.37
C HIS A 73 -7.31 9.56 -3.19
N VAL A 74 -7.01 8.45 -2.54
CA VAL A 74 -6.78 7.17 -3.20
C VAL A 74 -8.00 6.78 -4.03
N SER A 75 -7.79 6.50 -5.33
CA SER A 75 -8.85 6.04 -6.23
C SER A 75 -8.74 4.55 -6.55
N ASN A 76 -9.86 3.93 -6.95
CA ASN A 76 -9.89 2.53 -7.43
C ASN A 76 -9.01 2.30 -8.68
N HIS A 77 -8.54 3.37 -9.32
CA HIS A 77 -7.64 3.28 -10.47
C HIS A 77 -6.31 2.61 -10.11
N VAL A 78 -5.82 2.79 -8.88
CA VAL A 78 -4.55 2.16 -8.43
C VAL A 78 -4.68 0.64 -8.43
N GLU A 79 -5.80 0.11 -7.94
CA GLU A 79 -6.09 -1.33 -7.91
C GLU A 79 -6.10 -1.92 -9.34
N SER A 80 -6.80 -1.28 -10.28
CA SER A 80 -6.88 -1.76 -11.67
C SER A 80 -5.56 -1.65 -12.43
N THR A 81 -4.83 -0.54 -12.24
CA THR A 81 -3.53 -0.34 -12.90
C THR A 81 -2.49 -1.33 -12.37
N TRP A 82 -2.53 -1.64 -11.08
CA TRP A 82 -1.62 -2.62 -10.48
C TRP A 82 -1.78 -3.99 -11.16
N SER A 83 -3.02 -4.50 -11.25
CA SER A 83 -3.28 -5.79 -11.87
C SER A 83 -2.94 -5.82 -13.36
N ALA A 84 -3.17 -4.72 -14.09
CA ALA A 84 -2.78 -4.61 -15.49
C ALA A 84 -1.26 -4.66 -15.67
N VAL A 85 -0.50 -3.89 -14.89
CA VAL A 85 0.96 -3.84 -15.00
C VAL A 85 1.59 -5.17 -14.59
N VAL A 86 1.12 -5.82 -13.52
CA VAL A 86 1.64 -7.13 -13.09
C VAL A 86 1.41 -8.20 -14.15
N ALA A 87 0.29 -8.17 -14.86
CA ALA A 87 0.00 -9.12 -15.93
C ALA A 87 1.00 -9.06 -17.09
N GLU A 88 1.63 -7.90 -17.33
CA GLU A 88 2.59 -7.69 -18.43
C GLU A 88 4.07 -7.87 -18.01
N LEU A 89 4.35 -8.17 -16.73
CA LEU A 89 5.74 -8.27 -16.23
C LEU A 89 6.56 -9.39 -16.85
N ASN A 90 5.93 -10.41 -17.45
CA ASN A 90 6.63 -11.52 -18.10
C ASN A 90 7.40 -11.06 -19.36
N GLU A 91 6.99 -9.94 -19.96
CA GLU A 91 7.66 -9.34 -21.12
C GLU A 91 8.74 -8.32 -20.71
N ASP A 92 8.91 -8.07 -19.41
CA ASP A 92 9.84 -7.07 -18.87
C ASP A 92 11.27 -7.61 -18.78
N ASN A 93 12.03 -7.40 -19.86
CA ASN A 93 13.42 -7.84 -19.94
C ASN A 93 14.42 -6.78 -19.46
N ASP A 94 14.05 -5.50 -19.54
CA ASP A 94 14.91 -4.37 -19.17
C ASP A 94 14.70 -3.89 -17.72
N GLY A 95 13.68 -4.40 -17.03
CA GLY A 95 13.41 -4.09 -15.64
C GLY A 95 12.77 -2.72 -15.42
N GLU A 96 12.46 -1.95 -16.47
CA GLU A 96 11.78 -0.65 -16.32
C GLU A 96 10.36 -0.85 -15.80
N MET A 97 9.64 -1.86 -16.29
CA MET A 97 8.29 -2.14 -15.78
C MET A 97 8.33 -2.67 -14.35
N THR A 98 9.27 -3.56 -14.03
CA THR A 98 9.46 -4.08 -12.66
C THR A 98 9.82 -2.96 -11.70
N ALA A 99 10.73 -2.06 -12.08
CA ALA A 99 11.12 -0.92 -11.25
C ALA A 99 9.92 0.00 -10.95
N SER A 100 9.12 0.31 -11.98
CA SER A 100 7.89 1.09 -11.81
C SER A 100 6.85 0.36 -10.95
N THR A 101 6.76 -0.96 -11.06
CA THR A 101 5.81 -1.79 -10.30
C THR A 101 6.19 -1.85 -8.82
N VAL A 102 7.48 -1.98 -8.51
CA VAL A 102 7.99 -1.94 -7.12
C VAL A 102 7.65 -0.62 -6.44
N LEU A 103 7.76 0.50 -7.17
CA LEU A 103 7.32 1.80 -6.68
C LEU A 103 5.80 1.82 -6.43
N MET A 104 5.03 1.31 -7.39
CA MET A 104 3.56 1.23 -7.32
C MET A 104 3.05 0.34 -6.19
N LEU A 105 3.77 -0.71 -5.81
CA LEU A 105 3.42 -1.60 -4.70
C LEU A 105 3.21 -0.83 -3.39
N THR A 106 4.05 0.17 -3.12
CA THR A 106 3.90 1.00 -1.91
C THR A 106 2.55 1.73 -1.95
N HIS A 107 2.18 2.26 -3.12
CA HIS A 107 0.89 2.91 -3.29
C HIS A 107 -0.28 1.93 -3.12
N LEU A 108 -0.22 0.75 -3.75
CA LEU A 108 -1.23 -0.30 -3.55
C LEU A 108 -1.41 -0.64 -2.06
N TYR A 109 -0.30 -0.81 -1.34
CA TYR A 109 -0.35 -1.13 0.09
C TYR A 109 -1.04 -0.02 0.89
N LYS A 110 -0.75 1.26 0.59
CA LYS A 110 -1.45 2.42 1.19
C LYS A 110 -2.96 2.40 0.91
N VAL A 111 -3.37 2.02 -0.31
CA VAL A 111 -4.79 1.85 -0.70
C VAL A 111 -5.47 0.78 0.16
N CYS A 112 -4.82 -0.38 0.32
CA CYS A 112 -5.35 -1.46 1.13
C CYS A 112 -5.45 -1.06 2.61
N CYS A 113 -4.47 -0.34 3.15
CA CYS A 113 -4.51 0.19 4.51
C CYS A 113 -5.66 1.18 4.72
N GLY A 114 -5.86 2.11 3.78
CA GLY A 114 -6.96 3.07 3.82
C GLY A 114 -8.34 2.39 3.77
N SER A 115 -8.49 1.41 2.87
CA SER A 115 -9.71 0.61 2.73
C SER A 115 -10.06 -0.14 4.02
N LEU A 116 -9.07 -0.84 4.61
CA LEU A 116 -9.26 -1.53 5.88
C LEU A 116 -9.58 -0.55 7.01
N SER A 117 -8.88 0.57 7.10
CA SER A 117 -9.13 1.60 8.12
C SER A 117 -10.56 2.15 8.04
N SER A 118 -11.08 2.38 6.84
CA SER A 118 -12.46 2.82 6.64
C SER A 118 -13.46 1.77 7.10
N LEU A 119 -13.25 0.50 6.74
CA LEU A 119 -14.13 -0.60 7.16
C LEU A 119 -14.12 -0.80 8.68
N ILE A 120 -12.95 -0.70 9.31
CA ILE A 120 -12.81 -0.78 10.77
C ILE A 120 -13.59 0.36 11.45
N ARG A 121 -13.47 1.58 10.93
CA ARG A 121 -14.22 2.75 11.45
C ARG A 121 -15.73 2.54 11.33
N ASP A 122 -16.20 2.13 10.16
CA ASP A 122 -17.64 1.90 9.92
C ASP A 122 -18.18 0.76 10.78
N ALA A 123 -17.42 -0.33 10.92
CA ALA A 123 -17.77 -1.43 11.81
C ALA A 123 -17.82 -0.99 13.26
N SER A 124 -16.86 -0.18 13.71
CA SER A 124 -16.84 0.35 15.09
C SER A 124 -18.09 1.19 15.39
N HIS A 125 -18.61 1.94 14.40
CA HIS A 125 -19.88 2.65 14.54
C HIS A 125 -21.09 1.73 14.60
N SER A 126 -21.08 0.61 13.88
CA SER A 126 -22.14 -0.42 13.95
C SER A 126 -22.08 -1.24 15.25
N LEU A 127 -20.90 -1.38 15.86
CA LEU A 127 -20.64 -2.18 17.06
C LEU A 127 -20.66 -1.37 18.37
N LYS A 128 -21.28 -0.19 18.39
CA LYS A 128 -21.26 0.74 19.56
C LYS A 128 -21.68 0.10 20.89
N ASN A 129 -22.50 -0.96 20.85
CA ASN A 129 -22.96 -1.69 22.04
C ASN A 129 -21.96 -2.75 22.54
N SER A 130 -20.94 -3.09 21.74
CA SER A 130 -19.90 -4.07 22.06
C SER A 130 -18.57 -3.37 22.37
N THR A 131 -18.48 -2.81 23.59
CA THR A 131 -17.33 -1.99 24.04
C THR A 131 -15.97 -2.71 23.98
N GLY A 132 -15.98 -4.05 24.00
CA GLY A 132 -14.76 -4.86 23.87
C GLY A 132 -14.23 -4.92 22.44
N LEU A 133 -15.10 -5.20 21.46
CA LEU A 133 -14.72 -5.28 20.05
C LEU A 133 -14.35 -3.91 19.49
N ALA A 134 -15.09 -2.86 19.85
CA ALA A 134 -14.79 -1.49 19.45
C ALA A 134 -13.37 -1.06 19.87
N LYS A 135 -12.93 -1.41 21.08
CA LYS A 135 -11.56 -1.11 21.56
C LYS A 135 -10.48 -1.88 20.79
N VAL A 136 -10.73 -3.15 20.45
CA VAL A 136 -9.80 -3.97 19.64
C VAL A 136 -9.66 -3.37 18.25
N PHE A 137 -10.78 -2.98 17.64
CA PHE A 137 -10.82 -2.39 16.32
C PHE A 137 -10.17 -1.02 16.27
N SER A 138 -10.38 -0.17 17.28
CA SER A 138 -9.68 1.11 17.39
C SER A 138 -8.15 0.92 17.43
N ARG A 139 -7.64 -0.02 18.23
CA ARG A 139 -6.20 -0.31 18.27
C ARG A 139 -5.68 -0.85 16.94
N ALA A 140 -6.42 -1.76 16.33
CA ALA A 140 -6.07 -2.28 15.01
C ALA A 140 -6.05 -1.15 13.96
N GLN A 141 -6.95 -0.17 14.07
CA GLN A 141 -6.96 1.00 13.21
C GLN A 141 -5.69 1.84 13.38
N ASP A 142 -5.27 2.11 14.62
CA ASP A 142 -4.03 2.85 14.90
C ASP A 142 -2.81 2.13 14.31
N ASP A 143 -2.78 0.80 14.41
CA ASP A 143 -1.72 -0.02 13.83
C ASP A 143 -1.71 0.05 12.29
N VAL A 144 -2.88 0.00 11.65
CA VAL A 144 -3.02 0.15 10.19
C VAL A 144 -2.60 1.54 9.72
N ILE A 145 -3.03 2.60 10.42
CA ILE A 145 -2.66 3.98 10.09
C ILE A 145 -1.14 4.15 10.16
N ARG A 146 -0.50 3.57 11.19
CA ARG A 146 0.95 3.64 11.36
C ARG A 146 1.70 2.93 10.23
N VAL A 147 1.29 1.73 9.82
CA VAL A 147 1.98 1.01 8.72
C VAL A 147 1.64 1.55 7.33
N ALA A 148 0.53 2.29 7.20
CA ALA A 148 0.19 3.00 5.96
C ALA A 148 1.22 4.10 5.62
N ASP A 149 1.97 4.61 6.60
CA ASP A 149 3.03 5.59 6.36
C ASP A 149 4.37 4.94 5.96
N CYS A 150 4.32 3.81 5.25
CA CYS A 150 5.52 3.13 4.78
C CYS A 150 6.24 3.92 3.67
N PRO A 151 7.58 3.87 3.64
CA PRO A 151 8.37 4.53 2.60
C PRO A 151 8.18 3.85 1.24
N TYR A 152 8.27 4.62 0.17
CA TYR A 152 8.37 4.13 -1.20
C TYR A 152 9.68 3.38 -1.41
N ILE A 153 9.61 2.19 -2.01
CA ILE A 153 10.77 1.47 -2.50
C ILE A 153 11.04 1.94 -3.92
N PHE A 154 12.08 2.76 -4.09
CA PHE A 154 12.56 3.19 -5.40
C PHE A 154 13.74 2.31 -5.82
N VAL A 155 13.72 1.81 -7.04
CA VAL A 155 14.82 1.06 -7.68
C VAL A 155 14.92 1.49 -9.13
N THR A 156 16.13 1.53 -9.70
CA THR A 156 16.30 1.77 -11.13
C THR A 156 16.38 0.45 -11.91
N ALA A 157 15.98 0.44 -13.17
CA ALA A 157 16.17 -0.71 -14.07
C ALA A 157 17.62 -1.21 -14.07
N ARG A 158 18.59 -0.28 -14.12
CA ARG A 158 20.03 -0.59 -14.03
C ARG A 158 20.43 -1.26 -12.72
N PHE A 159 19.75 -0.94 -11.62
CA PHE A 159 19.93 -1.64 -10.34
C PHE A 159 19.41 -3.06 -10.40
N LEU A 160 18.24 -3.29 -11.01
CA LEU A 160 17.64 -4.61 -11.13
C LEU A 160 18.46 -5.57 -12.02
N HIS A 161 19.07 -5.07 -13.10
CA HIS A 161 19.88 -5.85 -14.03
C HIS A 161 21.14 -6.49 -13.45
N SER A 162 21.59 -6.02 -12.29
CA SER A 162 22.91 -6.36 -11.76
C SER A 162 23.02 -7.72 -11.06
N SER A 163 21.94 -8.52 -11.05
CA SER A 163 21.79 -9.76 -10.27
C SER A 163 20.52 -10.52 -10.71
N PRO A 164 20.25 -11.78 -10.28
CA PRO A 164 18.90 -12.39 -10.33
C PRO A 164 17.81 -11.61 -9.57
N LEU A 165 18.08 -10.38 -9.12
CA LEU A 165 17.15 -9.51 -8.42
C LEU A 165 15.94 -9.18 -9.29
N LEU A 166 16.12 -8.88 -10.59
CA LEU A 166 15.00 -8.61 -11.50
C LEU A 166 13.97 -9.74 -11.48
N GLN A 167 14.40 -10.97 -11.80
CA GLN A 167 13.54 -12.15 -11.80
C GLN A 167 12.91 -12.41 -10.43
N ARG A 168 13.67 -12.21 -9.34
CA ARG A 168 13.16 -12.38 -7.98
C ARG A 168 12.08 -11.37 -7.65
N LEU A 169 12.25 -10.10 -8.04
CA LEU A 169 11.25 -9.07 -7.80
C LEU A 169 10.01 -9.28 -8.67
N GLN A 170 10.14 -9.70 -9.92
CA GLN A 170 9.00 -10.10 -10.76
C GLN A 170 8.16 -11.20 -10.10
N LEU A 171 8.80 -12.28 -9.62
CA LEU A 171 8.13 -13.33 -8.86
C LEU A 171 7.45 -12.80 -7.60
N SER A 172 8.10 -11.87 -6.90
CA SER A 172 7.53 -11.22 -5.72
C SER A 172 6.32 -10.35 -6.06
N MET A 173 6.28 -9.70 -7.24
CA MET A 173 5.10 -8.95 -7.69
C MET A 173 3.92 -9.88 -7.99
N TYR A 174 4.15 -11.05 -8.59
CA TYR A 174 3.10 -12.05 -8.79
C TYR A 174 2.57 -12.60 -7.46
N GLU A 175 3.45 -12.86 -6.49
CA GLU A 175 3.03 -13.26 -5.14
C GLU A 175 2.18 -12.16 -4.49
N GLN A 176 2.60 -10.90 -4.59
CA GLN A 176 1.83 -9.74 -4.12
C GLN A 176 0.47 -9.63 -4.79
N GLN A 177 0.37 -9.86 -6.10
CA GLN A 177 -0.90 -9.89 -6.82
C GLN A 177 -1.86 -10.93 -6.24
N GLY A 178 -1.40 -12.15 -5.97
CA GLY A 178 -2.25 -13.18 -5.34
C GLY A 178 -2.69 -12.80 -3.92
N HIS A 179 -1.81 -12.15 -3.15
CA HIS A 179 -2.19 -11.62 -1.83
C HIS A 179 -3.21 -10.48 -1.92
N PHE A 180 -3.08 -9.61 -2.93
CA PHE A 180 -3.99 -8.51 -3.20
C PHE A 180 -5.37 -9.00 -3.65
N GLU A 181 -5.46 -9.98 -4.54
CA GLU A 181 -6.73 -10.60 -4.94
C GLU A 181 -7.47 -11.18 -3.73
N THR A 182 -6.75 -11.93 -2.88
CA THR A 182 -7.31 -12.46 -1.64
C THR A 182 -7.77 -11.32 -0.71
N PHE A 183 -7.02 -10.22 -0.64
CA PHE A 183 -7.42 -9.04 0.14
C PHE A 183 -8.73 -8.46 -0.38
N CYS A 184 -8.88 -8.30 -1.70
CA CYS A 184 -10.11 -7.82 -2.34
C CYS A 184 -11.32 -8.73 -2.06
N GLU A 185 -11.16 -10.05 -2.12
CA GLU A 185 -12.23 -10.98 -1.76
C GLU A 185 -12.66 -10.84 -0.29
N GLN A 186 -11.71 -10.70 0.62
CA GLN A 186 -12.01 -10.47 2.04
C GLN A 186 -12.62 -9.08 2.28
N LYS A 187 -12.21 -8.05 1.51
CA LYS A 187 -12.77 -6.69 1.54
C LYS A 187 -14.26 -6.74 1.21
N GLU A 188 -14.60 -7.37 0.09
CA GLU A 188 -16.00 -7.57 -0.32
C GLU A 188 -16.82 -8.37 0.68
N LYS A 189 -16.21 -9.39 1.30
CA LYS A 189 -16.87 -10.12 2.39
C LYS A 189 -17.16 -9.23 3.59
N CYS A 190 -16.20 -8.41 4.03
CA CYS A 190 -16.42 -7.46 5.14
C CYS A 190 -17.56 -6.49 4.84
N ILE A 191 -17.62 -5.96 3.62
CA ILE A 191 -18.69 -5.05 3.17
C ILE A 191 -20.04 -5.75 3.26
N ARG A 192 -20.17 -6.99 2.77
CA ARG A 192 -21.42 -7.78 2.86
C ARG A 192 -21.86 -8.00 4.31
N GLU A 193 -20.96 -8.44 5.19
CA GLU A 193 -21.28 -8.68 6.60
C GLU A 193 -21.69 -7.38 7.32
N LEU A 194 -21.00 -6.27 7.03
CA LEU A 194 -21.32 -4.96 7.61
C LEU A 194 -22.71 -4.48 7.17
N ASN A 195 -23.04 -4.63 5.89
CA ASN A 195 -24.35 -4.25 5.37
C ASN A 195 -25.47 -5.14 5.88
N ALA A 196 -25.22 -6.45 6.04
CA ALA A 196 -26.16 -7.38 6.67
C ALA A 196 -26.44 -6.99 8.12
N LEU A 197 -25.40 -6.68 8.91
CA LEU A 197 -25.54 -6.22 10.29
C LEU A 197 -26.35 -4.91 10.38
N LYS A 198 -25.99 -3.90 9.57
CA LYS A 198 -26.72 -2.63 9.51
C LYS A 198 -28.20 -2.82 9.15
N SER A 199 -28.50 -3.76 8.25
CA SER A 199 -29.87 -4.07 7.84
C SER A 199 -30.65 -4.75 8.97
N ALA A 200 -30.04 -5.72 9.65
CA ALA A 200 -30.64 -6.37 10.82
C ALA A 200 -30.92 -5.37 11.96
N GLN A 201 -30.01 -4.43 12.21
CA GLN A 201 -30.19 -3.35 13.19
C GLN A 201 -31.34 -2.41 12.84
N LYS A 202 -31.53 -2.07 11.56
CA LYS A 202 -32.67 -1.25 11.12
C LYS A 202 -34.00 -2.00 11.29
N LEU A 203 -34.04 -3.28 10.92
CA LEU A 203 -35.23 -4.11 11.07
C LEU A 203 -35.63 -4.28 12.54
N SER A 204 -34.66 -4.48 13.44
CA SER A 204 -34.94 -4.59 14.88
C SER A 204 -35.49 -3.30 15.48
N ALA A 205 -35.07 -2.13 14.97
CA ALA A 205 -35.59 -0.83 15.40
C ALA A 205 -37.05 -0.58 14.96
N ILE A 206 -37.46 -1.10 13.80
CA ILE A 206 -38.83 -0.94 13.27
C ILE A 206 -39.81 -1.96 13.88
N GLY A 207 -39.35 -3.19 14.09
CA GLY A 207 -40.20 -4.32 14.49
C GLY A 207 -40.62 -4.36 15.97
N GLY A 208 -40.18 -3.43 16.81
CA GLY A 208 -40.56 -3.30 18.23
C GLY A 208 -40.25 -4.49 19.15
N SER A 209 -39.83 -5.64 18.61
CA SER A 209 -39.67 -6.89 19.35
C SER A 209 -38.20 -7.16 19.66
N THR A 210 -37.80 -6.81 20.88
CA THR A 210 -36.56 -7.24 21.54
C THR A 210 -36.70 -8.68 22.06
N GLY A 211 -37.15 -9.60 21.21
CA GLY A 211 -37.19 -11.03 21.53
C GLY A 211 -35.78 -11.66 21.52
N SER A 212 -35.62 -12.77 22.24
CA SER A 212 -34.34 -13.50 22.33
C SER A 212 -33.77 -13.91 20.95
N SER A 213 -34.63 -14.14 19.95
CA SER A 213 -34.23 -14.49 18.57
C SER A 213 -33.61 -13.32 17.81
N THR A 214 -34.13 -12.10 17.98
CA THR A 214 -33.58 -10.87 17.38
C THR A 214 -32.21 -10.55 17.96
N ALA A 215 -32.06 -10.67 19.28
CA ALA A 215 -30.79 -10.47 19.97
C ALA A 215 -29.70 -11.45 19.51
N MET A 216 -30.06 -12.73 19.35
CA MET A 216 -29.15 -13.76 18.83
C MET A 216 -28.72 -13.49 17.39
N THR A 217 -29.64 -13.03 16.53
CA THR A 217 -29.33 -12.69 15.14
C THR A 217 -28.32 -11.54 15.05
N LEU A 218 -28.51 -10.50 15.86
CA LEU A 218 -27.58 -9.37 15.92
C LEU A 218 -26.21 -9.81 16.43
N ALA A 219 -26.14 -10.57 17.53
CA ALA A 219 -24.87 -11.07 18.07
C ALA A 219 -24.10 -11.93 17.05
N ASN A 220 -24.80 -12.78 16.30
CA ASN A 220 -24.19 -13.57 15.22
C ASN A 220 -23.66 -12.68 14.08
N GLY A 221 -24.39 -11.63 13.71
CA GLY A 221 -23.95 -10.64 12.73
C GLY A 221 -22.69 -9.89 13.17
N GLU A 222 -22.63 -9.45 14.44
CA GLU A 222 -21.45 -8.81 15.02
C GLU A 222 -20.23 -9.74 14.98
N LEU A 223 -20.42 -11.01 15.34
CA LEU A 223 -19.36 -12.02 15.31
C LEU A 223 -18.86 -12.32 13.90
N ASN A 224 -19.76 -12.42 12.91
CA ASN A 224 -19.39 -12.68 11.52
C ASN A 224 -18.62 -11.51 10.92
N LEU A 225 -19.06 -10.27 11.19
CA LEU A 225 -18.33 -9.06 10.82
C LEU A 225 -16.94 -9.03 11.46
N ALA A 226 -16.84 -9.33 12.75
CA ALA A 226 -15.56 -9.36 13.45
C ALA A 226 -14.59 -10.40 12.86
N LYS A 227 -15.09 -11.61 12.54
CA LYS A 227 -14.30 -12.65 11.87
C LYS A 227 -13.84 -12.22 10.47
N ALA A 228 -14.69 -11.54 9.71
CA ALA A 228 -14.36 -11.05 8.38
C ALA A 228 -13.26 -9.97 8.45
N LEU A 229 -13.40 -8.98 9.34
CA LEU A 229 -12.39 -7.93 9.54
C LEU A 229 -11.04 -8.48 9.97
N LEU A 230 -11.03 -9.45 10.88
CA LEU A 230 -9.78 -10.11 11.29
C LEU A 230 -9.10 -10.80 10.12
N LYS A 231 -9.84 -11.50 9.26
CA LYS A 231 -9.29 -12.14 8.06
C LYS A 231 -8.70 -11.11 7.09
N LEU A 232 -9.40 -10.00 6.87
CA LEU A 232 -8.90 -8.91 6.03
C LEU A 232 -7.62 -8.29 6.60
N PHE A 233 -7.57 -8.03 7.91
CA PHE A 233 -6.37 -7.55 8.61
C PHE A 233 -5.20 -8.54 8.48
N PHE A 234 -5.43 -9.84 8.69
CA PHE A 234 -4.41 -10.85 8.48
C PHE A 234 -3.89 -10.88 7.05
N GLN A 235 -4.77 -10.71 6.06
CA GLN A 235 -4.36 -10.66 4.67
C GLN A 235 -3.48 -9.44 4.38
N LEU A 236 -3.80 -8.28 4.95
CA LEU A 236 -2.94 -7.10 4.88
C LEU A 236 -1.56 -7.33 5.52
N LEU A 237 -1.50 -8.06 6.65
CA LEU A 237 -0.23 -8.44 7.27
C LEU A 237 0.62 -9.33 6.36
N ILE A 238 0.01 -10.26 5.64
CA ILE A 238 0.72 -11.13 4.69
C ILE A 238 1.29 -10.28 3.54
N MET A 239 0.50 -9.35 3.00
CA MET A 239 0.99 -8.39 1.99
C MET A 239 2.18 -7.59 2.53
N PHE A 240 2.12 -7.14 3.79
CA PHE A 240 3.20 -6.39 4.43
C PHE A 240 4.47 -7.22 4.67
N ASP A 241 4.32 -8.48 5.08
CA ASP A 241 5.46 -9.40 5.26
C ASP A 241 6.19 -9.58 3.92
N SER A 242 5.45 -9.84 2.84
CA SER A 242 6.05 -9.95 1.50
C SER A 242 6.61 -8.61 0.98
N PHE A 243 6.01 -7.46 1.32
CA PHE A 243 6.58 -6.13 1.05
C PHE A 243 7.95 -5.96 1.72
N ASN A 244 8.09 -6.39 2.98
CA ASN A 244 9.37 -6.36 3.69
C ASN A 244 10.39 -7.34 3.11
N ASP A 245 9.93 -8.49 2.59
CA ASP A 245 10.82 -9.44 1.92
C ASP A 245 11.36 -8.87 0.59
N ILE A 246 10.53 -8.14 -0.18
CA ILE A 246 10.97 -7.36 -1.35
C ILE A 246 12.04 -6.34 -0.95
N LEU A 247 11.78 -5.56 0.10
CA LEU A 247 12.74 -4.59 0.60
C LEU A 247 14.04 -5.25 1.07
N ARG A 248 13.96 -6.39 1.75
CA ARG A 248 15.12 -7.17 2.19
C ARG A 248 15.95 -7.63 1.01
N ASN A 249 15.30 -8.16 -0.03
CA ASN A 249 15.97 -8.58 -1.27
C ASN A 249 16.72 -7.42 -1.95
N VAL A 250 16.16 -6.22 -1.95
CA VAL A 250 16.84 -5.01 -2.44
C VAL A 250 18.05 -4.67 -1.56
N LYS A 251 17.88 -4.62 -0.23
CA LYS A 251 18.93 -4.23 0.73
C LYS A 251 20.10 -5.21 0.78
N GLU A 252 19.83 -6.49 0.61
CA GLU A 252 20.83 -7.57 0.68
C GLU A 252 21.43 -7.89 -0.69
N SER A 253 21.02 -7.20 -1.75
CA SER A 253 21.59 -7.43 -3.08
C SER A 253 23.05 -6.94 -3.18
N PRO A 254 23.87 -7.54 -4.07
CA PRO A 254 25.27 -7.18 -4.21
C PRO A 254 25.47 -5.71 -4.60
N GLY A 255 26.23 -4.95 -3.79
CA GLY A 255 26.48 -3.53 -4.03
C GLY A 255 25.32 -2.61 -3.59
N ALA A 256 24.29 -3.13 -2.93
CA ALA A 256 23.15 -2.32 -2.46
C ALA A 256 23.60 -1.12 -1.61
N ALA A 257 24.54 -1.30 -0.67
CA ALA A 257 25.00 -0.21 0.19
C ALA A 257 25.63 0.95 -0.61
N GLU A 258 26.41 0.65 -1.64
CA GLU A 258 27.06 1.64 -2.51
C GLU A 258 26.05 2.39 -3.40
N HIS A 259 25.03 1.68 -3.87
CA HIS A 259 24.00 2.21 -4.77
C HIS A 259 22.80 2.81 -4.02
N SER A 260 22.88 2.99 -2.70
CA SER A 260 21.75 3.53 -1.94
C SER A 260 21.74 5.06 -1.97
N LEU A 261 20.66 5.62 -2.51
CA LEU A 261 20.34 7.05 -2.40
C LEU A 261 19.60 7.38 -1.10
N SER A 262 19.23 6.37 -0.29
CA SER A 262 18.42 6.55 0.92
C SER A 262 18.98 7.60 1.90
N PRO A 263 20.30 7.72 2.15
CA PRO A 263 20.84 8.77 3.01
C PRO A 263 20.58 10.19 2.47
N ALA A 264 20.76 10.40 1.15
CA ALA A 264 20.52 11.68 0.51
C ALA A 264 19.02 12.02 0.50
N VAL A 265 18.17 11.04 0.20
CA VAL A 265 16.70 11.18 0.22
C VAL A 265 16.20 11.52 1.63
N LEU A 266 16.74 10.88 2.66
CA LEU A 266 16.37 11.16 4.06
C LEU A 266 16.82 12.56 4.50
N MET A 267 17.99 13.02 4.07
CA MET A 267 18.43 14.40 4.31
C MET A 267 17.49 15.41 3.63
N LEU A 268 17.17 15.19 2.36
CA LEU A 268 16.22 16.04 1.64
C LEU A 268 14.83 16.05 2.30
N GLN A 269 14.34 14.88 2.74
CA GLN A 269 13.06 14.77 3.46
C GLN A 269 13.06 15.65 4.72
N ARG A 270 14.15 15.64 5.49
CA ARG A 270 14.30 16.48 6.69
C ARG A 270 14.31 17.98 6.34
N GLU A 271 15.05 18.39 5.31
CA GLU A 271 15.13 19.78 4.87
C GLU A 271 13.77 20.31 4.37
N LEU A 272 13.04 19.49 3.61
CA LEU A 272 11.69 19.80 3.14
C LEU A 272 10.70 19.95 4.31
N LEU A 273 10.72 19.00 5.26
CA LEU A 273 9.88 19.05 6.47
C LEU A 273 10.16 20.31 7.31
N CYS A 274 11.44 20.65 7.51
CA CYS A 274 11.83 21.87 8.23
C CYS A 274 11.31 23.13 7.53
N SER A 275 11.40 23.18 6.20
CA SER A 275 10.92 24.31 5.41
C SER A 275 9.41 24.48 5.50
N MET A 276 8.64 23.40 5.38
CA MET A 276 7.18 23.44 5.56
C MET A 276 6.77 23.91 6.96
N ALA A 277 7.49 23.49 7.99
CA ALA A 277 7.23 23.90 9.37
C ALA A 277 7.50 25.41 9.57
N ALA A 278 8.59 25.92 8.99
CA ALA A 278 8.93 27.35 9.04
C ALA A 278 7.90 28.23 8.32
N ASP A 279 7.44 27.82 7.13
CA ASP A 279 6.40 28.53 6.37
C ASP A 279 5.06 28.57 7.12
N SER A 280 4.70 27.47 7.80
CA SER A 280 3.49 27.39 8.61
C SER A 280 3.51 28.36 9.80
N LEU A 281 4.68 28.56 10.42
CA LEU A 281 4.87 29.52 11.51
C LEU A 281 4.80 30.97 11.00
N ASN A 282 5.39 31.23 9.83
CA ASN A 282 5.41 32.57 9.22
C ASN A 282 4.03 33.03 8.74
N ASN A 283 3.19 32.12 8.23
CA ASN A 283 1.82 32.46 7.80
C ASN A 283 0.86 32.81 8.94
N MET A 284 1.20 32.50 10.20
CA MET A 284 0.47 32.95 11.39
C MET A 284 0.75 34.43 11.74
N SER A 285 1.75 35.04 11.08
CA SER A 285 2.15 36.45 11.27
C SER A 285 1.68 37.41 10.17
N GLY A 286 0.76 36.98 9.30
CA GLY A 286 -0.06 37.88 8.48
C GLY A 286 0.60 38.54 7.26
N THR A 287 1.75 38.06 6.77
CA THR A 287 2.34 38.64 5.55
C THR A 287 3.06 37.61 4.68
N SER A 288 2.38 37.06 3.66
CA SER A 288 3.06 36.68 2.42
C SER A 288 2.07 36.58 1.25
N HIS A 289 2.26 37.42 0.23
CA HIS A 289 1.72 37.22 -1.10
C HIS A 289 2.75 36.37 -1.87
N PRO A 290 2.36 35.28 -2.56
CA PRO A 290 3.30 34.56 -3.41
C PRO A 290 3.46 35.32 -4.73
N SER A 291 4.27 36.38 -4.72
CA SER A 291 4.73 37.03 -5.94
C SER A 291 5.99 36.32 -6.44
N SER A 292 5.78 35.26 -7.20
CA SER A 292 6.74 34.81 -8.22
C SER A 292 5.91 34.32 -9.39
N SER A 293 5.69 35.21 -10.35
CA SER A 293 5.16 34.86 -11.66
C SER A 293 6.07 33.79 -12.25
N LEU A 294 5.57 32.55 -12.36
CA LEU A 294 6.10 31.53 -13.25
C LEU A 294 5.91 32.06 -14.69
N SER A 295 6.77 32.99 -15.10
CA SER A 295 6.71 33.61 -16.43
C SER A 295 7.11 32.55 -17.46
N ALA A 296 6.11 32.02 -18.18
CA ALA A 296 6.17 31.49 -19.54
C ALA A 296 7.30 30.51 -19.95
N ALA A 297 8.13 30.02 -19.03
CA ALA A 297 9.31 29.21 -19.35
C ALA A 297 9.42 28.01 -18.42
N SER A 298 8.71 26.93 -18.73
CA SER A 298 9.36 25.63 -18.78
C SER A 298 8.45 24.63 -19.49
N GLU A 299 8.86 24.19 -20.67
CA GLU A 299 8.33 22.98 -21.31
C GLU A 299 8.53 21.71 -20.43
N ARG A 300 9.31 21.80 -19.34
CA ARG A 300 9.63 20.72 -18.40
C ARG A 300 9.55 21.19 -16.92
N PRO A 301 8.35 21.22 -16.30
CA PRO A 301 8.18 21.72 -14.93
C PRO A 301 8.97 20.92 -13.87
N THR A 302 9.21 19.63 -14.11
CA THR A 302 10.03 18.76 -13.24
C THR A 302 11.46 19.25 -13.12
N ASN A 303 12.07 19.72 -14.21
CA ASN A 303 13.45 20.21 -14.21
C ASN A 303 13.59 21.50 -13.39
N HIS A 304 12.58 22.36 -13.43
CA HIS A 304 12.55 23.57 -12.61
C HIS A 304 12.51 23.21 -11.12
N LEU A 305 11.63 22.29 -10.72
CA LEU A 305 11.56 21.79 -9.33
C LEU A 305 12.88 21.15 -8.88
N LEU A 306 13.51 20.35 -9.75
CA LEU A 306 14.81 19.73 -9.47
C LEU A 306 15.93 20.76 -9.28
N LEU A 307 15.96 21.83 -10.08
CA LEU A 307 16.93 22.92 -9.91
C LEU A 307 16.74 23.65 -8.57
N MET A 308 15.50 23.88 -8.15
CA MET A 308 15.21 24.49 -6.85
C MET A 308 15.66 23.58 -5.70
N ILE A 309 15.41 22.27 -5.79
CA ILE A 309 15.91 21.27 -4.83
C ILE A 309 17.44 21.32 -4.77
N ALA A 310 18.12 21.29 -5.93
CA ALA A 310 19.58 21.32 -6.01
C ALA A 310 20.19 22.59 -5.40
N ASN A 311 19.50 23.73 -5.54
CA ASN A 311 19.89 25.02 -4.97
C ASN A 311 19.44 25.22 -3.50
N LYS A 312 18.95 24.17 -2.83
CA LYS A 312 18.44 24.22 -1.44
C LYS A 312 17.30 25.21 -1.23
N GLN A 313 16.55 25.54 -2.28
CA GLN A 313 15.39 26.42 -2.25
C GLN A 313 14.11 25.63 -1.95
N HIS A 314 14.09 24.90 -0.84
CA HIS A 314 13.04 23.92 -0.52
C HIS A 314 11.64 24.53 -0.37
N ALA A 315 11.50 25.63 0.36
CA ALA A 315 10.21 26.34 0.52
C ALA A 315 9.66 26.80 -0.83
N ALA A 316 10.53 27.38 -1.67
CA ALA A 316 10.15 27.82 -3.00
C ALA A 316 9.81 26.64 -3.93
N ALA A 317 10.49 25.49 -3.79
CA ALA A 317 10.16 24.27 -4.53
C ALA A 317 8.77 23.72 -4.17
N ILE A 318 8.41 23.74 -2.88
CA ILE A 318 7.08 23.36 -2.40
C ILE A 318 6.01 24.31 -2.95
N GLY A 319 6.25 25.63 -2.86
CA GLY A 319 5.35 26.64 -3.43
C GLY A 319 5.16 26.48 -4.93
N ALA A 320 6.25 26.27 -5.68
CA ALA A 320 6.20 26.03 -7.12
C ALA A 320 5.45 24.74 -7.48
N LEU A 321 5.64 23.65 -6.73
CA LEU A 321 4.89 22.40 -6.92
C LEU A 321 3.39 22.63 -6.75
N ARG A 322 2.97 23.33 -5.68
CA ARG A 322 1.56 23.65 -5.44
C ARG A 322 0.98 24.53 -6.55
N GLN A 323 1.73 25.53 -7.01
CA GLN A 323 1.31 26.38 -8.12
C GLN A 323 1.16 25.59 -9.43
N LEU A 324 2.12 24.73 -9.75
CA LEU A 324 2.07 23.88 -10.94
C LEU A 324 0.88 22.91 -10.89
N ARG A 325 0.51 22.39 -9.72
CA ARG A 325 -0.63 21.49 -9.53
C ARG A 325 -1.98 22.16 -9.85
N ILE A 326 -2.11 23.47 -9.64
CA ILE A 326 -3.36 24.23 -9.89
C ILE A 326 -3.49 24.63 -11.37
N GLN A 327 -2.39 24.63 -12.13
CA GLN A 327 -2.45 24.94 -13.56
C GLN A 327 -3.13 23.80 -14.34
N GLU A 328 -4.19 24.13 -15.09
CA GLU A 328 -5.01 23.17 -15.86
C GLU A 328 -4.19 22.24 -16.78
N LYS A 329 -3.03 22.71 -17.26
CA LYS A 329 -2.11 21.94 -18.11
C LYS A 329 -1.50 20.70 -17.43
N TYR A 330 -1.46 20.68 -16.10
CA TYR A 330 -0.84 19.61 -15.31
C TYR A 330 -1.84 18.84 -14.43
N VAL A 331 -3.14 19.13 -14.57
CA VAL A 331 -4.20 18.32 -13.97
C VAL A 331 -4.23 16.95 -14.67
N PRO A 332 -4.24 15.83 -13.94
CA PRO A 332 -4.24 14.50 -14.54
C PRO A 332 -5.44 14.32 -15.47
N THR A 333 -5.20 14.25 -16.79
CA THR A 333 -6.22 13.83 -17.74
C THR A 333 -6.27 12.29 -17.75
N CYS A 334 -7.43 11.73 -18.07
CA CYS A 334 -7.67 10.28 -18.21
C CYS A 334 -6.72 9.56 -19.18
N ASN A 335 -5.87 10.30 -19.91
CA ASN A 335 -4.96 9.79 -20.93
C ASN A 335 -3.51 9.67 -20.43
N GLY A 336 -3.24 9.97 -19.16
CA GLY A 336 -1.92 9.74 -18.52
C GLY A 336 -0.77 10.59 -19.08
N SER A 337 -1.04 11.66 -19.82
CA SER A 337 0.00 12.53 -20.42
C SER A 337 0.35 13.76 -19.56
N GLY A 338 0.25 13.64 -18.23
CA GLY A 338 0.58 14.71 -17.28
C GLY A 338 1.90 14.43 -16.54
N VAL A 339 2.56 15.51 -16.11
CA VAL A 339 3.64 15.40 -15.12
C VAL A 339 3.01 15.05 -13.79
N ASP A 340 3.56 14.04 -13.11
CA ASP A 340 3.00 13.60 -11.85
C ASP A 340 3.39 14.53 -10.69
N LEU A 341 2.46 15.41 -10.33
CA LEU A 341 2.63 16.39 -9.26
C LEU A 341 1.85 16.02 -7.99
N GLY A 342 1.35 14.79 -7.92
CA GLY A 342 0.55 14.27 -6.83
C GLY A 342 -0.82 14.95 -6.67
N CYS A 343 -1.64 14.44 -5.74
CA CYS A 343 -3.05 14.84 -5.64
C CYS A 343 -3.30 16.09 -4.77
N CYS A 344 -2.51 16.33 -3.72
CA CYS A 344 -2.74 17.42 -2.76
C CYS A 344 -1.47 17.75 -1.98
N GLU A 345 -1.56 18.70 -1.04
CA GLU A 345 -0.40 19.14 -0.23
C GLU A 345 0.20 18.02 0.62
N GLN A 346 -0.58 17.00 1.01
CA GLN A 346 -0.08 15.85 1.77
C GLN A 346 0.95 15.03 0.98
N THR A 347 0.96 15.13 -0.35
CA THR A 347 1.91 14.42 -1.21
C THR A 347 3.10 15.28 -1.62
N ASP A 348 3.18 16.54 -1.18
CA ASP A 348 4.23 17.47 -1.65
C ASP A 348 5.64 16.92 -1.45
N ILE A 349 5.92 16.43 -0.24
CA ILE A 349 7.22 15.85 0.10
C ILE A 349 7.47 14.60 -0.74
N ASP A 350 6.54 13.65 -0.73
CA ASP A 350 6.69 12.39 -1.46
C ASP A 350 6.95 12.62 -2.96
N VAL A 351 6.24 13.58 -3.57
CA VAL A 351 6.44 13.97 -4.97
C VAL A 351 7.84 14.53 -5.19
N LEU A 352 8.31 15.47 -4.35
CA LEU A 352 9.64 16.07 -4.50
C LEU A 352 10.77 15.05 -4.27
N LEU A 353 10.60 14.14 -3.31
CA LEU A 353 11.54 13.04 -3.08
C LEU A 353 11.59 12.08 -4.26
N LEU A 354 10.43 11.69 -4.79
CA LEU A 354 10.37 10.82 -5.95
C LEU A 354 10.92 11.52 -7.20
N LEU A 355 10.67 12.82 -7.40
CA LEU A 355 11.30 13.58 -8.48
C LEU A 355 12.82 13.54 -8.38
N PHE A 356 13.38 13.74 -7.19
CA PHE A 356 14.82 13.60 -6.93
C PHE A 356 15.32 12.19 -7.22
N CYS A 357 14.61 11.14 -6.81
CA CYS A 357 14.98 9.77 -7.15
C CYS A 357 15.00 9.53 -8.66
N HIS A 358 13.97 9.98 -9.39
CA HIS A 358 13.85 9.82 -10.83
C HIS A 358 14.91 10.63 -11.62
N SER A 359 15.45 11.72 -11.07
CA SER A 359 16.57 12.43 -11.71
C SER A 359 17.85 11.59 -11.75
N HIS A 360 17.91 10.49 -10.99
CA HIS A 360 19.02 9.55 -10.93
C HIS A 360 18.72 8.21 -11.63
N THR A 361 17.66 8.12 -12.45
CA THR A 361 17.29 6.88 -13.19
C THR A 361 18.41 6.34 -14.08
N THR A 362 19.31 7.19 -14.57
CA THR A 362 20.47 6.78 -15.38
C THR A 362 21.56 6.07 -14.57
N LEU A 363 21.51 6.15 -13.24
CA LEU A 363 22.45 5.49 -12.34
C LEU A 363 21.93 4.13 -11.89
N ARG A 364 22.86 3.29 -11.42
CA ARG A 364 22.52 2.10 -10.64
C ARG A 364 22.17 2.56 -9.22
N ALA A 365 20.89 2.62 -8.89
CA ALA A 365 20.43 3.22 -7.65
C ALA A 365 19.17 2.58 -7.07
N TRP A 366 19.03 2.65 -5.74
CA TRP A 366 17.78 2.41 -5.03
C TRP A 366 17.65 3.35 -3.82
N ALA A 367 16.43 3.59 -3.36
CA ALA A 367 16.16 4.41 -2.19
C ALA A 367 14.88 3.99 -1.46
N LEU A 368 14.84 4.31 -0.16
CA LEU A 368 13.59 4.50 0.56
C LEU A 368 13.23 5.99 0.52
N ALA A 369 12.06 6.33 -0.02
CA ALA A 369 11.60 7.70 -0.17
C ALA A 369 10.26 7.95 0.52
N GLY A 370 10.14 9.04 1.28
CA GLY A 370 8.92 9.39 2.00
C GLY A 370 8.64 8.46 3.18
N GLY A 371 7.49 8.68 3.82
CA GLY A 371 7.02 7.90 4.97
C GLY A 371 7.96 7.89 6.18
N ASP A 372 7.57 7.12 7.20
CA ASP A 372 8.39 6.83 8.37
C ASP A 372 9.04 5.44 8.24
N GLN A 373 10.37 5.37 8.26
CA GLN A 373 11.08 4.09 8.23
C GLN A 373 10.77 3.21 9.46
N THR A 374 10.28 3.78 10.56
CA THR A 374 9.82 2.98 11.70
C THR A 374 8.54 2.19 11.41
N ALA A 375 7.76 2.62 10.40
CA ALA A 375 6.57 1.92 9.93
C ALA A 375 6.90 0.56 9.29
N LEU A 376 8.15 0.32 8.89
CA LEU A 376 8.64 -0.97 8.39
C LEU A 376 8.72 -2.06 9.48
N LYS A 377 8.53 -1.71 10.75
CA LYS A 377 8.43 -2.71 11.82
C LYS A 377 7.10 -3.45 11.72
N VAL A 378 7.15 -4.78 11.80
CA VAL A 378 5.95 -5.64 11.78
C VAL A 378 4.95 -5.13 12.81
N PRO A 379 3.73 -4.74 12.40
CA PRO A 379 2.71 -4.30 13.34
C PRO A 379 2.44 -5.44 14.32
N THR A 380 2.51 -5.13 15.62
CA THR A 380 2.15 -6.07 16.66
C THR A 380 0.68 -6.45 16.46
N LEU A 381 0.35 -7.74 16.53
CA LEU A 381 -1.05 -8.17 16.49
C LEU A 381 -1.85 -7.35 17.52
N PRO A 382 -3.03 -6.82 17.16
CA PRO A 382 -3.89 -6.18 18.13
C PRO A 382 -4.11 -7.19 19.25
N SER A 383 -3.71 -6.81 20.47
CA SER A 383 -3.88 -7.65 21.65
C SER A 383 -5.38 -7.73 21.92
N ILE A 384 -6.04 -8.74 21.36
CA ILE A 384 -7.45 -9.03 21.62
C ILE A 384 -7.52 -9.44 23.09
N PRO A 385 -8.09 -8.62 24.01
CA PRO A 385 -8.36 -9.13 25.34
C PRO A 385 -9.35 -10.27 25.16
N LEU A 386 -9.01 -11.46 25.66
CA LEU A 386 -9.89 -12.64 25.65
C LEU A 386 -11.19 -12.41 26.44
N VAL A 387 -11.22 -11.37 27.27
CA VAL A 387 -12.26 -11.09 28.26
C VAL A 387 -13.64 -10.77 27.66
N PRO A 388 -13.81 -9.94 26.61
CA PRO A 388 -15.14 -9.65 26.08
C PRO A 388 -15.76 -10.87 25.37
N LEU A 389 -14.96 -11.78 24.80
CA LEU A 389 -15.49 -12.98 24.14
C LEU A 389 -15.86 -14.11 25.13
N VAL A 390 -15.14 -14.19 26.26
CA VAL A 390 -15.43 -15.16 27.34
C VAL A 390 -16.69 -14.76 28.13
N VAL A 391 -16.89 -13.45 28.39
CA VAL A 391 -18.10 -12.95 29.07
C VAL A 391 -19.37 -13.22 28.25
N TRP A 392 -19.28 -13.20 26.92
CA TRP A 392 -20.41 -13.50 26.04
C TRP A 392 -20.78 -14.99 25.98
N GLN A 393 -19.80 -15.89 26.12
CA GLN A 393 -20.09 -17.33 26.22
C GLN A 393 -20.72 -17.71 27.57
N GLN A 394 -20.56 -16.88 28.60
CA GLN A 394 -21.18 -17.07 29.91
C GLN A 394 -22.65 -16.61 29.98
N GLN A 395 -23.13 -15.83 29.01
CA GLN A 395 -24.56 -15.54 28.84
C GLN A 395 -25.30 -16.62 28.02
N GLU A 396 -24.59 -17.59 27.42
CA GLU A 396 -25.20 -18.73 26.71
C GLU A 396 -25.73 -19.84 27.65
N HIS A 397 -25.43 -19.79 28.95
CA HIS A 397 -25.96 -20.75 29.94
C HIS A 397 -26.16 -20.13 31.34
N PRO A 398 -27.31 -19.51 31.64
CA PRO A 398 -27.68 -19.23 33.02
C PRO A 398 -28.33 -20.48 33.64
N ARG A 399 -27.54 -21.52 33.91
CA ARG A 399 -27.97 -22.84 34.40
C ARG A 399 -28.89 -23.65 33.49
#